data_AF-A0A7X6YSF2-F1
#
_entry.id   AF-A0A7X6YSF2-F1
#
_cell.length_a   1.000
_cell.length_b   1.000
_cell.length_c   1.000
_cell.angle_alpha   90.00
_cell.angle_beta   90.00
_cell.angle_gamma   90.00
#
_symmetry.space_group_name_H-M   'P 1'
#
loop_
_entity.id
_entity.type
_entity.pdbx_description
1 polymer ?
#
loop_
_entity_poly.entity_id
_entity_poly.type
_entity_poly.pdbx_seq_one_letter_code
_entity_poly.pdbx_strand_id
1 'polypeptide(L)'
;MGRKAKLSKEMKLRIVQEYIEGNKSVRELADEYGYHVNHIRRLIMFYKNFGESVFEEKPRNKSYSKELKIQAIQDYLDGKGILFLLTLIILQHDF
;
A
#
# COMPACT_ATOMS: atom_id res chain seq x y z
N MET A 1 5.81 -23.78 15.81
CA MET A 1 6.56 -22.50 15.74
C MET A 1 5.56 -21.36 15.71
N GLY A 2 5.50 -20.54 16.77
CA GLY A 2 4.55 -19.43 16.88
C GLY A 2 4.87 -18.33 15.87
N ARG A 3 3.85 -17.80 15.19
CA ARG A 3 4.04 -16.64 14.30
C ARG A 3 4.55 -15.48 15.14
N LYS A 4 5.72 -14.92 14.81
CA LYS A 4 6.15 -13.65 15.39
C LYS A 4 5.09 -12.59 15.09
N ALA A 5 4.66 -11.87 16.12
CA ALA A 5 3.68 -10.80 15.97
C ALA A 5 4.16 -9.82 14.89
N LYS A 6 3.24 -9.40 14.01
CA LYS A 6 3.54 -8.38 13.00
C LYS A 6 3.99 -7.11 13.73
N LEU A 7 5.17 -6.61 13.37
CA LEU A 7 5.64 -5.32 13.84
C LEU A 7 4.63 -4.24 13.44
N SER A 8 4.04 -3.57 14.43
CA SER A 8 3.02 -2.53 14.23
C SER A 8 3.62 -1.31 13.50
N LYS A 9 2.78 -0.52 12.81
CA LYS A 9 3.20 0.70 12.09
C LYS A 9 3.97 1.65 13.03
N GLU A 10 3.44 1.84 14.23
CA GLU A 10 4.01 2.73 15.23
C GLU A 10 5.43 2.33 15.66
N MET A 11 5.67 1.04 15.89
CA MET A 11 7.01 0.55 16.22
C MET A 11 8.01 0.74 15.07
N LYS A 12 7.59 0.55 13.82
CA LYS A 12 8.45 0.81 12.65
C LYS A 12 8.86 2.28 12.58
N LEU A 13 7.89 3.18 12.82
CA LEU A 13 8.15 4.62 12.83
C LEU A 13 9.11 5.02 13.95
N ARG A 14 8.91 4.50 15.17
CA ARG A 14 9.83 4.74 16.29
C ARG A 14 11.27 4.35 15.98
N ILE A 15 11.48 3.16 15.43
CA ILE A 15 12.81 2.67 15.04
C ILE A 15 13.49 3.63 14.05
N VAL A 16 12.73 4.13 13.07
CA VAL A 16 13.30 5.06 12.09
C VAL A 16 13.54 6.44 12.67
N GLN A 17 12.65 6.94 13.54
CA GLN A 17 12.86 8.22 14.22
C GLN A 17 14.11 8.21 15.09
N GLU A 18 14.29 7.19 15.95
CA GLU A 18 15.50 7.09 16.79
C GLU A 18 16.79 7.00 15.96
N TYR A 19 16.71 6.40 14.77
CA TYR A 19 17.83 6.38 13.84
C TYR A 19 18.12 7.76 13.22
N ILE A 20 17.08 8.52 12.88
CA ILE A 20 17.21 9.86 12.29
C ILE A 20 17.68 10.89 13.31
N GLU A 21 17.20 10.79 14.55
CA GLU A 21 17.65 11.61 15.68
C GLU A 21 19.12 11.32 16.03
N GLY A 22 19.69 10.22 15.53
CA GLY A 22 21.08 9.84 15.78
C GLY A 22 21.31 9.24 17.17
N ASN A 23 20.24 8.95 17.91
CA ASN A 23 20.30 8.41 19.27
C ASN A 23 20.90 6.99 19.29
N LYS A 24 20.59 6.17 18.28
CA LYS A 24 21.00 4.76 18.23
C LYS A 24 21.47 4.32 16.85
N SER A 25 22.51 3.48 16.84
CA SER A 25 22.95 2.81 15.61
C SER A 25 22.01 1.67 15.20
N VAL A 26 22.01 1.33 13.91
CA VAL A 26 21.20 0.22 13.35
C VAL A 26 21.40 -1.10 14.10
N ARG A 27 22.61 -1.34 14.62
CA ARG A 27 22.95 -2.55 15.38
C ARG A 27 22.31 -2.56 16.77
N GLU A 28 22.24 -1.41 17.42
CA GLU A 28 21.63 -1.26 18.74
C GLU A 28 20.11 -1.36 18.64
N LEU A 29 19.51 -0.72 17.63
CA LEU A 29 18.08 -0.87 17.32
C LEU A 29 17.71 -2.32 16.96
N ALA A 30 18.61 -3.05 16.31
CA ALA A 30 18.40 -4.45 15.98
C ALA A 30 18.39 -5.34 17.25
N ASP A 31 19.31 -5.09 18.17
CA ASP A 31 19.41 -5.81 19.44
C ASP A 31 18.21 -5.51 20.36
N GLU A 32 17.92 -4.22 20.57
CA GLU A 32 16.85 -3.74 21.44
C GLU A 32 15.46 -4.25 21.02
N TYR A 33 15.16 -4.18 19.73
CA TYR A 33 13.86 -4.62 19.21
C TYR A 33 13.87 -6.11 18.81
N GLY A 34 14.99 -6.82 18.93
CA GLY A 34 15.12 -8.24 18.59
C GLY A 34 14.90 -8.55 17.11
N TYR A 35 15.27 -7.62 16.22
CA TYR A 35 15.18 -7.77 14.76
C TYR A 35 16.54 -7.90 14.12
N HIS A 36 16.58 -8.53 12.95
CA HIS A 36 17.82 -8.59 12.18
C HIS A 36 18.24 -7.20 11.70
N VAL A 37 19.54 -6.91 11.72
CA VAL A 37 20.12 -5.63 11.24
C VAL A 37 19.64 -5.26 9.82
N ASN A 38 19.50 -6.27 8.94
CA ASN A 38 19.00 -6.08 7.58
C ASN A 38 17.54 -5.62 7.53
N HIS A 39 16.72 -6.03 8.51
CA HIS A 39 15.34 -5.57 8.61
C HIS A 39 15.30 -4.08 8.96
N ILE A 40 16.09 -3.65 9.94
CA ILE A 40 16.20 -2.24 10.33
C ILE A 40 16.74 -1.39 9.18
N ARG A 41 17.82 -1.82 8.50
CA ARG A 41 18.34 -1.14 7.30
C ARG A 41 17.27 -0.94 6.23
N ARG A 42 16.49 -1.98 5.97
CA ARG A 42 15.43 -1.94 4.97
C ARG A 42 14.30 -0.98 5.39
N LEU A 43 13.91 -0.94 6.66
CA LEU A 43 12.95 0.04 7.17
C LEU A 43 13.43 1.47 6.93
N ILE A 44 14.69 1.78 7.27
CA ILE A 44 15.29 3.10 7.07
C ILE A 44 15.33 3.46 5.58
N MET A 45 15.76 2.52 4.72
CA MET A 45 15.80 2.74 3.26
C MET A 45 14.41 3.07 2.71
N PHE A 46 13.40 2.31 3.12
CA PHE A 46 12.02 2.55 2.70
C PHE A 46 11.50 3.91 3.14
N TYR A 47 11.77 4.28 4.39
CA TYR A 47 11.41 5.60 4.89
C TYR A 47 12.12 6.73 4.13
N LYS A 48 13.40 6.58 3.80
CA LYS A 48 14.13 7.58 3.00
C LYS A 48 13.58 7.74 1.59
N ASN A 49 13.10 6.66 0.98
CA ASN A 49 12.64 6.66 -0.41
C ASN A 49 11.16 7.04 -0.57
N PHE A 50 10.32 6.72 0.42
CA PHE A 50 8.86 6.86 0.32
C PHE A 50 8.21 7.56 1.52
N GLY A 51 8.99 7.97 2.51
CA GLY A 51 8.49 8.58 3.74
C GLY A 51 7.74 7.61 4.67
N GLU A 52 6.95 8.17 5.57
CA GLU A 52 6.08 7.44 6.50
C GLU A 52 4.98 6.62 5.80
N SER A 53 4.64 7.00 4.57
CA SER A 53 3.56 6.39 3.79
C SER A 53 3.80 4.92 3.45
N VAL A 54 5.05 4.44 3.50
CA VAL A 54 5.35 3.01 3.30
C VAL A 54 4.93 2.13 4.48
N PHE A 55 4.85 2.68 5.68
CA PHE A 55 4.41 1.91 6.84
C PHE A 55 2.90 1.88 7.01
N GLU A 56 2.16 2.62 6.18
CA GLU A 56 0.71 2.49 6.13
C GLU A 56 0.35 1.09 5.66
N GLU A 57 -0.52 0.43 6.42
CA GLU A 57 -1.12 -0.80 5.97
C GLU A 57 -2.02 -0.45 4.77
N LYS A 58 -1.46 -0.58 3.56
CA LYS A 58 -2.28 -0.56 2.36
C LYS A 58 -3.39 -1.59 2.55
N PRO A 59 -4.67 -1.22 2.39
CA PRO A 59 -5.76 -2.16 2.55
C PRO A 59 -5.48 -3.32 1.60
N ARG A 60 -5.18 -4.49 2.16
CA ARG A 60 -4.95 -5.74 1.41
C ARG A 60 -6.29 -6.31 0.94
N ASN A 61 -7.20 -5.44 0.53
CA ASN A 61 -8.49 -5.74 -0.08
C ASN A 61 -8.46 -5.23 -1.53
N LYS A 62 -7.53 -5.77 -2.32
CA LYS A 62 -7.71 -5.90 -3.78
C LYS A 62 -8.48 -7.19 -4.13
N SER A 63 -9.15 -7.83 -3.17
CA SER A 63 -10.31 -8.64 -3.53
C SER A 63 -11.35 -7.64 -4.00
N TYR A 64 -11.60 -7.57 -5.30
CA TYR A 64 -12.73 -6.87 -5.91
C TYR A 64 -13.92 -6.93 -4.95
N SER A 65 -14.23 -5.81 -4.28
CA SER A 65 -15.35 -5.75 -3.34
C SER A 65 -16.61 -6.25 -4.05
N LYS A 66 -17.47 -6.96 -3.35
CA LYS A 66 -18.75 -7.44 -3.91
C LYS A 66 -19.51 -6.31 -4.59
N GLU A 67 -19.41 -5.11 -4.05
CA GLU A 67 -19.96 -3.87 -4.61
C GLU A 67 -19.43 -3.56 -6.02
N LEU A 68 -18.11 -3.68 -6.28
CA LEU A 68 -17.54 -3.51 -7.62
C LEU A 68 -18.04 -4.58 -8.60
N LYS A 69 -18.22 -5.83 -8.14
CA LYS A 69 -18.79 -6.90 -8.98
C LYS A 69 -20.26 -6.62 -9.31
N ILE A 70 -21.04 -6.20 -8.30
CA ILE A 70 -22.44 -5.86 -8.47
C ILE A 70 -22.59 -4.66 -9.40
N GLN A 71 -21.75 -3.62 -9.26
CA GLN A 71 -21.74 -2.48 -10.19
C GLN A 71 -21.39 -2.92 -11.62
N ALA A 72 -20.37 -3.75 -11.82
CA ALA A 72 -20.00 -4.22 -13.16
C ALA A 72 -21.10 -5.09 -13.81
N ILE A 73 -21.78 -5.94 -13.02
CA ILE A 73 -22.92 -6.75 -13.49
C ILE A 73 -24.12 -5.85 -13.77
N GLN A 74 -24.40 -4.87 -12.90
CA GLN A 74 -25.49 -3.92 -13.08
C GLN A 74 -25.26 -3.08 -14.33
N ASP A 75 -24.05 -2.57 -14.57
CA ASP A 75 -23.71 -1.78 -15.77
C ASP A 75 -23.82 -2.61 -17.06
N TYR A 76 -23.45 -3.90 -16.99
CA TYR A 76 -23.65 -4.85 -18.08
C TYR A 76 -25.13 -5.15 -18.37
N LEU A 77 -25.94 -5.32 -17.31
CA LEU A 77 -27.38 -5.59 -17.43
C LEU A 77 -28.21 -4.33 -17.77
N ASP A 78 -27.71 -3.15 -17.42
CA ASP A 78 -28.33 -1.83 -17.69
C ASP A 78 -28.09 -1.35 -19.14
N GLY A 79 -27.39 -2.14 -19.97
CA GLY A 79 -27.31 -1.91 -21.41
C GLY A 79 -26.38 -0.77 -21.85
N LYS A 80 -25.50 -0.28 -20.96
CA LYS A 80 -24.55 0.81 -21.24
C LYS A 80 -23.34 0.40 -22.09
N GLY A 81 -23.17 -0.90 -22.37
CA GLY A 81 -22.07 -1.40 -23.21
C GLY A 81 -22.16 -1.00 -24.69
N ILE A 82 -23.34 -0.62 -25.20
CA ILE A 82 -23.54 -0.31 -26.63
C ILE A 82 -23.55 1.21 -26.88
N LEU A 83 -23.97 2.02 -25.89
CA LEU A 83 -23.96 3.48 -26.02
C LEU A 83 -22.55 4.08 -26.07
N PHE A 84 -21.57 3.49 -25.38
CA PHE A 84 -20.17 3.95 -25.42
C PHE A 84 -19.53 3.77 -26.81
N LEU A 85 -19.95 2.73 -27.55
CA LEU A 85 -19.50 2.49 -28.91
C LEU A 85 -20.18 3.43 -29.92
N LEU A 86 -21.48 3.70 -29.76
CA LEU A 86 -22.22 4.60 -30.65
C LEU A 86 -21.84 6.07 -30.46
N THR A 87 -21.59 6.53 -29.22
CA THR A 87 -21.14 7.90 -28.98
C THR A 87 -19.76 8.18 -29.55
N LEU A 88 -18.85 7.20 -29.54
CA LEU A 88 -17.53 7.35 -30.15
C LEU A 88 -17.59 7.47 -31.69
N ILE A 89 -18.59 6.85 -32.33
CA ILE A 89 -18.78 6.93 -33.79
C ILE A 89 -19.40 8.26 -34.19
N ILE A 90 -20.33 8.79 -33.40
CA ILE A 90 -21.01 10.06 -33.71
C ILE A 90 -20.08 11.27 -33.45
N LEU A 91 -19.17 11.20 -32.48
CA LEU A 91 -18.26 12.31 -32.16
C LEU A 91 -17.04 12.43 -33.11
N GLN A 92 -16.80 11.44 -33.97
CA GLN A 92 -15.68 11.44 -34.93
C GLN A 92 -16.08 11.97 -36.33
N HIS A 93 -17.37 12.26 -36.57
CA HIS A 93 -17.90 12.66 -37.88
C HIS A 93 -18.56 14.06 -37.86
N ASP A 94 -18.05 14.97 -37.04
CA ASP A 94 -18.33 16.41 -37.15
C ASP A 94 -17.00 17.15 -37.36
N PHE A 95 -16.57 17.16 -38.61
CA PHE A 95 -15.58 18.09 -39.18
C PHE A 95 -16.10 18.57 -40.54
#